data_AF-A0A7V9P431-F1
#
_entry.id   AF-A0A7V9P431-F1
#
_cell.length_a   1.000
_cell.length_b   1.000
_cell.length_c   1.000
_cell.angle_alpha   90.00
_cell.angle_beta   90.00
_cell.angle_gamma   90.00
#
_symmetry.space_group_name_H-M   'P 1'
#
loop_
_entity.id
_entity.type
_entity.pdbx_description
1 polymer ?
#
loop_
_entity_poly.entity_id
_entity_poly.type
_entity_poly.pdbx_seq_one_letter_code
_entity_poly.pdbx_strand_id
1 'polypeptide(L)'
;MKAKRIDVAILSHPHDDHVENLIALVEEYHWPIERVLLSDSAWWFGTATNRRIRELFAREGGAGRVGRPGERFDWGGGEWLILNPPRGEFAGGASEAANVSIVYLLSFNGVRALFTGDVEATVGRRIAAELKAIADISVARRPE
;
A
#
# COMPACT_ATOMS: atom_id res chain seq x y z
N MET A 1 19.01 9.98 10.03
CA MET A 1 18.31 10.44 8.80
C MET A 1 18.10 11.94 8.86
N LYS A 2 18.08 12.65 7.72
CA LYS A 2 17.70 14.09 7.66
C LYS A 2 16.20 14.31 7.41
N ALA A 3 15.48 13.28 6.97
CA ALA A 3 14.03 13.35 6.79
C ALA A 3 13.32 13.57 8.14
N LYS A 4 12.26 14.38 8.11
CA LYS A 4 11.42 14.73 9.27
C LYS A 4 9.94 14.93 8.89
N ARG A 5 9.53 14.43 7.72
CA ARG A 5 8.16 14.52 7.19
C ARG A 5 7.92 13.34 6.25
N ILE A 6 6.66 12.97 6.09
CA ILE A 6 6.23 11.95 5.14
C ILE A 6 5.19 12.57 4.23
N ASP A 7 5.51 12.69 2.94
CA ASP A 7 4.58 13.29 1.99
C ASP A 7 3.49 12.30 1.57
N VAL A 8 3.85 11.02 1.41
CA VAL A 8 2.93 9.93 1.12
C VAL A 8 3.31 8.71 1.95
N ALA A 9 2.43 8.28 2.83
CA ALA A 9 2.49 7.00 3.53
C ALA A 9 1.56 6.00 2.83
N ILE A 10 2.11 4.92 2.29
CA ILE A 10 1.31 3.80 1.77
C ILE A 10 1.40 2.67 2.78
N LEU A 11 0.33 2.46 3.54
CA LEU A 11 0.22 1.29 4.41
C LEU A 11 -0.40 0.17 3.58
N SER A 12 0.43 -0.80 3.18
CA SER A 12 0.02 -1.83 2.22
C SER A 12 -1.21 -2.59 2.72
N HIS A 13 -1.17 -3.10 3.95
CA HIS A 13 -2.25 -3.88 4.54
C HIS A 13 -2.22 -3.89 6.08
N PRO A 14 -3.32 -4.30 6.75
CA PRO A 14 -3.50 -4.16 8.21
C PRO A 14 -2.82 -5.24 9.07
N HIS A 15 -1.60 -5.67 8.71
CA HIS A 15 -0.76 -6.46 9.61
C HIS A 15 0.20 -5.56 10.38
N ASP A 16 0.45 -5.90 11.65
CA ASP A 16 1.14 -5.04 12.60
C ASP A 16 2.57 -4.69 12.12
N ASP A 17 3.32 -5.65 11.59
CA ASP A 17 4.67 -5.47 11.04
C ASP A 17 4.73 -4.58 9.78
N HIS A 18 3.58 -4.28 9.17
CA HIS A 18 3.46 -3.36 8.03
C HIS A 18 3.01 -1.95 8.42
N VAL A 19 2.52 -1.73 9.64
CA VAL A 19 1.88 -0.46 10.04
C VAL A 19 2.41 0.13 11.34
N GLU A 20 2.92 -0.69 12.26
CA GLU A 20 3.27 -0.27 13.63
C GLU A 20 4.30 0.86 13.66
N ASN A 21 5.28 0.81 12.76
CA ASN A 21 6.38 1.78 12.72
C ASN A 21 5.90 3.20 12.38
N LEU A 22 4.74 3.34 11.73
CA LEU A 22 4.16 4.66 11.47
C LEU A 22 3.74 5.36 12.78
N ILE A 23 3.31 4.60 13.79
CA ILE A 23 2.91 5.14 15.09
C ILE A 23 4.11 5.84 15.73
N ALA A 24 5.27 5.19 15.77
CA ALA A 24 6.48 5.78 16.34
C ALA A 24 6.91 7.04 15.57
N LEU A 25 6.86 7.03 14.23
CA LEU A 25 7.20 8.19 13.40
C LEU A 25 6.35 9.43 13.71
N VAL A 26 5.06 9.24 14.01
CA VAL A 26 4.15 10.34 14.30
C VAL A 26 4.15 10.73 15.77
N GLU A 27 4.07 9.76 16.68
CA GLU A 27 3.84 10.06 18.10
C GLU A 27 5.14 10.34 18.87
N GLU A 28 6.22 9.64 18.53
CA GLU A 28 7.53 9.85 19.18
C GLU A 28 8.34 10.89 18.41
N TYR A 29 8.44 10.73 17.09
CA TYR A 29 9.28 11.60 16.26
C TYR A 29 8.55 12.83 15.72
N HIS A 30 7.23 12.92 15.86
CA HIS A 30 6.42 14.08 15.45
C HIS A 30 6.56 14.41 13.96
N TRP A 31 6.69 13.41 13.09
CA TRP A 31 6.77 13.62 11.65
C TRP A 31 5.36 13.90 11.09
N PRO A 32 5.11 15.05 10.45
CA PRO A 32 3.85 15.29 9.77
C PRO A 32 3.70 14.36 8.57
N ILE A 33 2.46 13.92 8.34
CA ILE A 33 2.09 13.11 7.19
C ILE A 33 1.12 13.91 6.31
N GLU A 34 1.45 14.14 5.05
CA GLU A 34 0.59 14.90 4.13
C GLU A 34 -0.51 14.03 3.52
N ARG A 35 -0.19 12.80 3.11
CA ARG A 35 -1.14 11.85 2.52
C ARG A 35 -0.93 10.44 3.04
N VAL A 36 -2.04 9.74 3.25
CA VAL A 36 -2.05 8.32 3.63
C VAL A 36 -2.91 7.55 2.65
N LEU A 37 -2.37 6.44 2.13
CA LEU A 37 -3.13 5.44 1.39
C LEU A 37 -3.29 4.19 2.25
N LEU A 38 -4.52 3.67 2.29
CA LEU A 38 -4.91 2.45 3.01
C LEU A 38 -5.72 1.55 2.10
N SER A 39 -5.65 0.25 2.35
CA SER A 39 -6.56 -0.72 1.72
C SER A 39 -7.94 -0.68 2.37
N ASP A 40 -8.97 -1.13 1.65
CA ASP A 40 -10.32 -1.27 2.19
C ASP A 40 -10.49 -2.66 2.81
N SER A 41 -10.35 -2.77 4.14
CA SER A 41 -10.39 -4.04 4.87
C SER A 41 -11.03 -3.88 6.24
N ALA A 42 -11.91 -4.82 6.61
CA ALA A 42 -12.45 -4.87 7.97
C ALA A 42 -11.37 -5.16 9.03
N TRP A 43 -10.22 -5.72 8.63
CA TRP A 43 -9.14 -6.02 9.56
C TRP A 43 -8.43 -4.78 10.14
N TRP A 44 -8.66 -3.58 9.57
CA TRP A 44 -8.29 -2.31 10.21
C TRP A 44 -8.96 -2.06 11.58
N PHE A 45 -9.91 -2.91 11.98
CA PHE A 45 -10.52 -2.91 13.31
C PHE A 45 -10.07 -4.09 14.20
N GLY A 46 -9.29 -5.02 13.64
CA GLY A 46 -8.96 -6.31 14.24
C GLY A 46 -7.95 -6.25 15.38
N THR A 47 -6.95 -5.36 15.31
CA THR A 47 -5.86 -5.28 16.30
C THR A 47 -5.83 -3.94 17.05
N ALA A 48 -5.14 -3.91 18.20
CA ALA A 48 -4.91 -2.66 18.93
C ALA A 48 -4.08 -1.68 18.10
N THR A 49 -3.07 -2.18 17.41
CA THR A 49 -2.22 -1.44 16.46
C THR A 49 -3.06 -0.78 15.37
N ASN A 50 -3.97 -1.53 14.74
CA ASN A 50 -4.84 -0.98 13.69
C ASN A 50 -5.80 0.09 14.23
N ARG A 51 -6.37 -0.12 15.42
CA ARG A 51 -7.19 0.92 16.08
C ARG A 51 -6.37 2.19 16.34
N ARG A 52 -5.14 2.06 16.81
CA ARG A 52 -4.24 3.20 17.06
C ARG A 52 -3.90 3.96 15.78
N ILE A 53 -3.60 3.27 14.70
CA ILE A 53 -3.39 3.87 13.37
C ILE A 53 -4.61 4.68 12.92
N ARG A 54 -5.82 4.13 13.09
CA ARG A 54 -7.06 4.84 12.73
C ARG A 54 -7.30 6.08 13.60
N GLU A 55 -7.06 6.00 14.91
CA GLU A 55 -7.15 7.14 15.81
C GLU A 55 -6.18 8.26 15.41
N LEU A 56 -4.95 7.88 15.04
CA LEU A 56 -3.93 8.81 14.56
C LEU A 56 -4.41 9.55 13.31
N PHE A 57 -4.93 8.84 12.31
CA PHE A 57 -5.43 9.49 11.10
C PHE A 57 -6.66 10.36 11.33
N ALA A 58 -7.57 9.94 12.22
CA ALA A 58 -8.71 10.76 12.61
C ALA A 58 -8.28 12.08 13.28
N ARG A 59 -7.21 12.05 14.09
CA ARG A 59 -6.65 13.23 14.76
C ARG A 59 -5.95 14.19 13.79
N GLU A 60 -5.20 13.66 12.84
CA GLU A 60 -4.45 14.46 11.86
C GLU A 60 -5.32 14.99 10.69
N GLY A 61 -6.65 14.77 10.75
CA GLY A 61 -7.61 15.29 9.75
C GLY A 61 -7.57 14.57 8.40
N GLY A 62 -6.81 13.49 8.28
CA GLY A 62 -6.69 12.70 7.06
C GLY A 62 -7.64 11.51 7.06
N ALA A 63 -8.69 11.56 6.25
CA ALA A 63 -9.32 10.32 5.82
C ALA A 63 -8.32 9.61 4.89
N GLY A 64 -7.70 8.54 5.37
CA GLY A 64 -6.85 7.69 4.53
C GLY A 64 -7.58 7.36 3.23
N ARG A 65 -6.93 7.59 2.09
CA ARG A 65 -7.55 7.36 0.79
C ARG A 65 -7.35 5.90 0.40
N VAL A 66 -8.42 5.27 -0.11
CA VAL A 66 -8.30 3.95 -0.71
C VAL A 66 -7.75 4.08 -2.12
N GLY A 67 -6.56 3.54 -2.35
CA GLY A 67 -5.99 3.39 -3.70
C GLY A 67 -6.71 2.27 -4.46
N ARG A 68 -7.03 2.48 -5.73
CA ARG A 68 -7.72 1.47 -6.56
C ARG A 68 -6.91 1.10 -7.80
N PRO A 69 -7.01 -0.15 -8.28
CA PRO A 69 -6.36 -0.57 -9.51
C PRO A 69 -6.64 0.37 -10.69
N GLY A 70 -5.60 0.74 -11.42
CA GLY A 70 -5.65 1.68 -12.54
C GLY A 70 -5.52 3.15 -12.13
N GLU A 71 -5.67 3.50 -10.85
CA GLU A 71 -5.41 4.86 -10.39
C GLU A 71 -3.93 5.19 -10.52
N ARG A 72 -3.68 6.37 -11.09
CA ARG A 72 -2.35 6.96 -11.25
C ARG A 72 -2.22 8.21 -10.42
N PHE A 73 -1.04 8.44 -9.87
CA PHE A 73 -0.69 9.73 -9.29
C PHE A 73 0.79 10.02 -9.47
N ASP A 74 1.10 11.30 -9.70
CA ASP A 74 2.47 11.78 -9.78
C ASP A 74 2.87 12.38 -8.44
N TRP A 75 4.01 11.93 -7.92
CA TRP A 75 4.58 12.49 -6.71
C TRP A 75 6.10 12.33 -6.69
N GLY A 76 6.80 13.39 -6.26
CA GLY A 76 8.27 13.38 -6.16
C GLY A 76 9.01 13.18 -7.48
N GLY A 77 8.34 13.43 -8.62
CA GLY A 77 8.87 13.15 -9.97
C GLY A 77 8.71 11.70 -10.43
N GLY A 78 8.02 10.85 -9.66
CA GLY A 78 7.67 9.48 -10.06
C GLY A 78 6.19 9.32 -10.37
N GLU A 79 5.87 8.46 -11.34
CA GLU A 79 4.52 7.98 -11.62
C GLU A 79 4.26 6.75 -10.77
N TRP A 80 3.13 6.76 -10.05
CA TRP A 80 2.67 5.64 -9.23
C TRP A 80 1.39 5.08 -9.83
N LEU A 81 1.38 3.79 -10.17
CA LEU A 81 0.21 3.08 -10.67
C LEU A 81 -0.23 2.03 -9.65
N ILE A 82 -1.45 2.15 -9.13
CA ILE A 82 -2.03 1.14 -8.24
C ILE A 82 -2.54 -0.05 -9.06
N LEU A 83 -2.32 -1.26 -8.57
CA LEU A 83 -2.65 -2.54 -9.22
C LEU A 83 -3.54 -3.45 -8.35
N ASN A 84 -3.61 -3.23 -7.03
CA ASN A 84 -4.41 -4.01 -6.08
C ASN A 84 -4.78 -3.13 -4.88
N PRO A 85 -5.87 -3.39 -4.14
CA PRO A 85 -6.92 -4.41 -4.37
C PRO A 85 -8.12 -3.92 -5.21
N PRO A 86 -8.75 -4.79 -6.02
CA PRO A 86 -10.06 -4.50 -6.61
C PRO A 86 -11.11 -4.18 -5.54
N ARG A 87 -12.11 -3.38 -5.92
CA ARG A 87 -13.13 -2.91 -4.98
C ARG A 87 -13.93 -4.09 -4.41
N GLY A 88 -13.92 -4.23 -3.08
CA GLY A 88 -14.69 -5.23 -2.35
C GLY A 88 -14.06 -6.62 -2.29
N GLU A 89 -12.88 -6.82 -2.88
CA GLU A 89 -12.11 -8.06 -2.69
C GLU A 89 -11.30 -8.00 -1.40
N PHE A 90 -11.13 -9.16 -0.74
CA PHE A 90 -10.32 -9.33 0.48
C PHE A 90 -10.71 -8.39 1.63
N ALA A 91 -11.96 -7.94 1.64
CA ALA A 91 -12.48 -7.00 2.62
C ALA A 91 -12.74 -7.65 4.00
N GLY A 92 -12.57 -8.97 4.12
CA GLY A 92 -12.84 -9.73 5.34
C GLY A 92 -11.78 -9.60 6.42
N GLY A 93 -11.61 -10.69 7.18
CA GLY A 93 -10.80 -10.73 8.40
C GLY A 93 -9.32 -10.99 8.16
N ALA A 94 -8.61 -11.33 9.24
CA ALA A 94 -7.16 -11.52 9.27
C ALA A 94 -6.60 -12.40 8.14
N SER A 95 -7.29 -13.49 7.79
CA SER A 95 -6.82 -14.43 6.75
C SER A 95 -6.75 -13.83 5.35
N GLU A 96 -7.49 -12.76 5.08
CA GLU A 96 -7.48 -12.07 3.78
C GLU A 96 -6.63 -10.80 3.79
N ALA A 97 -6.18 -10.36 4.97
CA ALA A 97 -5.49 -9.09 5.15
C ALA A 97 -4.21 -9.00 4.30
N ALA A 98 -3.48 -10.10 4.09
CA ALA A 98 -2.31 -10.10 3.20
C ALA A 98 -2.70 -9.74 1.73
N ASN A 99 -3.77 -10.35 1.22
CA ASN A 99 -4.22 -10.20 -0.16
C ASN A 99 -4.86 -8.83 -0.47
N VAL A 100 -5.29 -8.11 0.56
CA VAL A 100 -5.79 -6.72 0.43
C VAL A 100 -4.65 -5.69 0.32
N SER A 101 -3.39 -6.13 0.27
CA SER A 101 -2.21 -5.28 0.08
C SER A 101 -2.36 -4.30 -1.09
N ILE A 102 -2.11 -3.02 -0.85
CA ILE A 102 -1.93 -2.04 -1.92
C ILE A 102 -0.67 -2.43 -2.69
N VAL A 103 -0.86 -2.96 -3.90
CA VAL A 103 0.23 -3.24 -4.83
C VAL A 103 0.33 -2.08 -5.81
N TYR A 104 1.54 -1.60 -6.04
CA TYR A 104 1.77 -0.48 -6.96
C TYR A 104 3.09 -0.60 -7.71
N LEU A 105 3.09 -0.06 -8.92
CA LEU A 105 4.28 0.13 -9.74
C LEU A 105 4.73 1.59 -9.62
N LEU A 106 5.96 1.81 -9.18
CA LEU A 106 6.63 3.10 -9.21
C LEU A 106 7.52 3.18 -10.45
N SER A 107 7.31 4.19 -11.29
CA SER A 107 8.19 4.55 -12.39
C SER A 107 8.91 5.86 -12.08
N PHE A 108 10.24 5.85 -12.02
CA PHE A 108 11.06 7.02 -11.72
C PHE A 108 12.36 7.00 -12.52
N ASN A 109 12.63 8.04 -13.31
CA ASN A 109 13.85 8.18 -14.12
C ASN A 109 14.21 6.92 -14.94
N GLY A 110 13.22 6.30 -15.58
CA GLY A 110 13.39 5.10 -16.40
C GLY A 110 13.52 3.78 -15.62
N VAL A 111 13.57 3.84 -14.29
CA VAL A 111 13.52 2.66 -13.41
C VAL A 111 12.08 2.36 -13.03
N ARG A 112 11.72 1.08 -12.99
CA ARG A 112 10.42 0.59 -12.53
C ARG A 112 10.60 -0.36 -11.36
N ALA A 113 9.86 -0.14 -10.27
CA ALA A 113 9.85 -1.00 -9.10
C ALA A 113 8.42 -1.39 -8.73
N LEU A 114 8.18 -2.68 -8.53
CA LEU A 114 6.89 -3.22 -8.11
C LEU A 114 6.94 -3.51 -6.60
N PHE A 115 6.01 -2.91 -5.85
CA PHE A 115 5.86 -3.12 -4.42
C PHE A 115 4.60 -3.93 -4.17
N THR A 116 4.76 -5.15 -3.66
CA THR A 116 3.69 -6.15 -3.60
C THR A 116 3.01 -6.28 -2.23
N GLY A 117 3.61 -5.72 -1.17
CA GLY A 117 3.26 -6.13 0.18
C GLY A 117 3.33 -7.66 0.28
N ASP A 118 2.31 -8.24 0.90
CA ASP A 118 2.26 -9.67 1.22
C ASP A 118 1.21 -10.41 0.39
N VAL A 119 0.85 -9.89 -0.80
CA VAL A 119 -0.09 -10.61 -1.67
C VAL A 119 0.38 -12.05 -1.90
N GLU A 120 -0.53 -13.00 -1.72
CA GLU A 120 -0.23 -14.41 -1.88
C GLU A 120 -0.07 -14.76 -3.37
N ALA A 121 0.50 -15.94 -3.64
CA ALA A 121 0.88 -16.36 -4.98
C ALA A 121 -0.26 -16.29 -6.02
N THR A 122 -1.51 -16.56 -5.62
CA THR A 122 -2.65 -16.46 -6.54
C THR A 122 -2.95 -15.02 -6.95
N VAL A 123 -2.96 -14.09 -5.99
CA VAL A 123 -3.15 -12.66 -6.26
C VAL A 123 -1.94 -12.09 -7.01
N GLY A 124 -0.73 -12.46 -6.60
CA GLY A 124 0.50 -12.10 -7.31
C GLY A 124 0.51 -12.53 -8.77
N ARG A 125 0.01 -13.74 -9.10
CA ARG A 125 -0.14 -14.20 -10.49
C ARG A 125 -1.13 -13.37 -11.29
N ARG A 126 -2.26 -12.98 -10.70
CA ARG A 126 -3.25 -12.09 -11.34
C ARG A 126 -2.61 -10.74 -11.67
N ILE A 127 -1.96 -10.12 -10.68
CA ILE A 127 -1.27 -8.83 -10.85
C ILE A 127 -0.18 -8.92 -11.91
N ALA A 128 0.61 -10.00 -11.93
CA ALA A 128 1.66 -10.19 -12.93
C ALA A 128 1.10 -10.33 -14.36
N ALA A 129 -0.09 -10.92 -14.52
CA ALA A 129 -0.77 -10.99 -15.81
C ALA A 129 -1.29 -9.61 -16.26
N GLU A 130 -1.91 -8.85 -15.35
CA GLU A 130 -2.38 -7.48 -15.61
C GLU A 130 -1.22 -6.55 -15.95
N LEU A 131 -0.10 -6.62 -15.21
CA LEU A 131 1.08 -5.79 -15.46
C LEU A 131 1.67 -6.01 -16.85
N LYS A 132 1.70 -7.26 -17.34
CA LYS A 132 2.15 -7.57 -18.71
C LYS A 132 1.30 -6.85 -19.76
N ALA A 133 -0.02 -6.82 -19.55
CA ALA A 133 -0.94 -6.16 -20.47
C ALA A 133 -0.80 -4.63 -20.47
N ILE A 134 -0.39 -4.04 -19.34
CA ILE A 134 -0.36 -2.58 -19.17
C ILE A 134 1.03 -1.99 -19.47
N ALA A 135 2.11 -2.74 -19.28
CA ALA A 135 3.45 -2.17 -19.27
C ALA A 135 4.38 -2.66 -20.40
N ASP A 136 3.90 -3.55 -21.29
CA ASP A 136 4.72 -4.25 -22.30
C ASP A 136 5.97 -4.89 -21.68
N ILE A 137 5.85 -5.31 -20.42
CA ILE A 137 6.95 -5.90 -19.62
C ILE A 137 6.95 -7.41 -19.86
N SER A 138 7.98 -7.91 -20.54
CA SER A 138 8.27 -9.35 -20.61
C SER A 138 8.77 -9.86 -19.26
N VAL A 139 7.91 -10.49 -18.46
CA VAL A 139 8.34 -11.19 -17.23
C VAL A 139 9.07 -12.47 -17.64
N ALA A 140 10.38 -12.53 -17.39
CA ALA A 140 11.16 -13.75 -17.52
C ALA A 140 10.59 -14.82 -16.58
N ARG A 141 10.01 -15.88 -17.15
CA ARG A 141 9.64 -17.07 -16.37
C ARG A 141 10.94 -17.75 -15.92
N ARG A 142 11.05 -18.09 -14.63
CA ARG A 142 12.07 -19.08 -14.23
C ARG A 142 11.68 -20.44 -14.82
N PRO A 143 12.62 -21.19 -15.40
CA PRO A 143 12.38 -22.58 -15.75
C PRO A 143 12.09 -23.39 -14.49
N GLU A 144 11.24 -24.39 -14.65
CA GLU A 144 10.87 -25.39 -13.64
C GLU A 144 12.05 -26.33 -13.34
#